data_AF-A0A3A5UVH8-F1
#
_entry.id   AF-A0A3A5UVH8-F1
#
_cell.length_a   1.000
_cell.length_b   1.000
_cell.length_c   1.000
_cell.angle_alpha   90.00
_cell.angle_beta   90.00
_cell.angle_gamma   90.00
#
_symmetry.space_group_name_H-M   'P 1'
#
loop_
_entity.id
_entity.type
_entity.pdbx_description
1 polymer ?
#
loop_
_entity_poly.entity_id
_entity_poly.type
_entity_poly.pdbx_seq_one_letter_code
_entity_poly.pdbx_strand_id
1 'polypeptide(L)'
;MRSVVIVNKIDKRIDILLKGTSRSFYLTLNFLPKKIRKQMGLLYLLARLSDTIADSKIGEKDILIRLIGQYNDRVQKRSEIIPDLVDLSLLQENSAEQELLQDVILPIKYLEESDTFSESDRRRIRECLEIIIKGQTLDLKRFSTSSDEAIIALSNENE
;
A
#
# COMPACT_ATOMS: atom_id res chain seq x y z
N MET A 1 27.48 9.20 -6.01
CA MET A 1 27.65 8.87 -4.58
C MET A 1 26.48 9.29 -3.70
N ARG A 2 25.92 10.50 -3.80
CA ARG A 2 24.78 10.93 -2.95
C ARG A 2 23.50 10.08 -3.13
N SER A 3 23.10 9.74 -4.36
CA SER A 3 21.88 8.95 -4.62
C SER A 3 21.94 7.52 -4.05
N VAL A 4 23.08 6.84 -4.18
CA VAL A 4 23.27 5.47 -3.64
C VAL A 4 23.16 5.43 -2.11
N VAL A 5 23.65 6.45 -1.42
CA VAL A 5 23.55 6.56 0.05
C VAL A 5 22.10 6.77 0.49
N ILE A 6 21.31 7.52 -0.28
CA ILE A 6 19.88 7.76 -0.02
C ILE A 6 19.09 6.45 -0.19
N VAL A 7 19.27 5.74 -1.30
CA VAL A 7 18.59 4.46 -1.57
C VAL A 7 18.91 3.41 -0.48
N ASN A 8 20.16 3.32 -0.02
CA ASN A 8 20.53 2.41 1.07
C ASN A 8 19.87 2.75 2.42
N LYS A 9 19.59 4.02 2.68
CA LYS A 9 18.83 4.42 3.89
C LYS A 9 17.36 4.05 3.75
N ILE A 10 16.78 4.26 2.57
CA ILE A 10 15.41 3.88 2.25
C ILE A 10 15.24 2.36 2.39
N ASP A 11 16.16 1.55 1.87
CA ASP A 11 16.10 0.08 1.97
C ASP A 11 16.02 -0.41 3.43
N LYS A 12 16.87 0.13 4.31
CA LYS A 12 16.81 -0.20 5.74
C LYS A 12 15.50 0.22 6.38
N ARG A 13 14.95 1.37 5.98
CA ARG A 13 13.67 1.86 6.50
C ARG A 13 12.51 0.97 6.05
N ILE A 14 12.53 0.53 4.80
CA ILE A 14 11.59 -0.45 4.25
C ILE A 14 11.60 -1.75 5.05
N ASP A 15 12.78 -2.29 5.39
CA ASP A 15 12.86 -3.51 6.20
C ASP A 15 12.28 -3.32 7.63
N ILE A 16 12.48 -2.15 8.24
CA ILE A 16 11.91 -1.81 9.55
C ILE A 16 10.38 -1.73 9.47
N LEU A 17 9.85 -1.00 8.48
CA LEU A 17 8.41 -0.85 8.26
C LEU A 17 7.75 -2.19 7.97
N LEU A 18 8.37 -3.04 7.15
CA LEU A 18 7.85 -4.37 6.83
C LEU A 18 7.75 -5.26 8.06
N LYS A 19 8.77 -5.23 8.92
CA LYS A 19 8.75 -5.97 10.18
C LYS A 19 7.71 -5.42 11.17
N GLY A 20 7.52 -4.10 11.21
CA GLY A 20 6.58 -3.43 12.11
C GLY A 20 5.11 -3.58 11.70
N THR A 21 4.84 -3.61 10.40
CA THR A 21 3.47 -3.76 9.84
C THR A 21 3.01 -5.21 9.83
N SER A 22 3.91 -6.19 9.61
CA SER A 22 3.58 -7.60 9.81
C SER A 22 4.79 -8.47 10.09
N ARG A 23 4.91 -8.87 11.36
CA ARG A 23 5.96 -9.77 11.81
C ARG A 23 5.89 -11.14 11.12
N SER A 24 4.68 -11.69 10.96
CA SER A 24 4.49 -13.00 10.34
C SER A 24 4.90 -12.98 8.87
N PHE A 25 4.44 -12.00 8.10
CA PHE A 25 4.82 -11.87 6.69
C PHE A 25 6.32 -11.58 6.53
N TYR A 26 6.89 -10.70 7.36
CA TYR A 26 8.33 -10.44 7.34
C TYR A 26 9.16 -11.72 7.54
N LEU A 27 8.74 -12.61 8.45
CA LEU A 27 9.42 -13.89 8.67
C LEU A 27 9.26 -14.85 7.48
N THR A 28 8.10 -14.87 6.82
CA THR A 28 7.86 -15.78 5.69
C THR A 28 8.73 -15.45 4.47
N LEU A 29 9.10 -14.18 4.29
CA LEU A 29 10.03 -13.77 3.23
C LEU A 29 11.39 -14.47 3.29
N ASN A 30 11.82 -14.95 4.47
CA ASN A 30 13.08 -15.69 4.59
C ASN A 30 13.08 -17.03 3.84
N PHE A 31 11.91 -17.61 3.61
CA PHE A 31 11.75 -18.86 2.86
C PHE A 31 11.72 -18.64 1.34
N LEU A 32 11.57 -17.40 0.87
CA LEU A 32 11.61 -17.11 -0.56
C LEU A 32 13.05 -17.09 -1.10
N PRO A 33 13.27 -17.38 -2.39
CA PRO A 33 14.54 -17.15 -3.06
C PRO A 33 15.01 -15.70 -2.88
N LYS A 34 16.29 -15.49 -2.55
CA LYS A 34 16.86 -14.16 -2.27
C LYS A 34 16.53 -13.12 -3.35
N LYS A 35 16.50 -13.54 -4.61
CA LYS A 35 16.25 -12.68 -5.77
C LYS A 35 14.85 -12.07 -5.84
N ILE A 36 13.87 -12.60 -5.11
CA ILE A 36 12.47 -12.12 -5.14
C ILE A 36 11.99 -11.50 -3.81
N ARG A 37 12.80 -11.58 -2.74
CA ARG A 37 12.37 -11.17 -1.39
C ARG A 37 12.01 -9.70 -1.31
N LYS A 38 12.85 -8.84 -1.91
CA LYS A 38 12.67 -7.39 -1.89
C LYS A 38 11.46 -6.96 -2.73
N GLN A 39 11.21 -7.64 -3.85
CA GLN A 39 10.04 -7.43 -4.71
C GLN A 39 8.75 -7.73 -3.93
N MET A 40 8.69 -8.91 -3.28
CA MET A 40 7.53 -9.32 -2.49
C MET A 40 7.33 -8.46 -1.23
N GLY A 41 8.42 -8.10 -0.54
CA GLY A 41 8.38 -7.23 0.62
C GLY A 41 7.85 -5.83 0.30
N LEU A 42 8.32 -5.24 -0.81
CA LEU A 42 7.85 -3.93 -1.23
C LEU A 42 6.40 -3.95 -1.71
N LEU A 43 6.03 -4.94 -2.53
CA LEU A 43 4.64 -5.11 -2.96
C LEU A 43 3.70 -5.24 -1.76
N TYR A 44 4.10 -6.01 -0.73
CA TYR A 44 3.33 -6.11 0.49
C TYR A 44 3.15 -4.76 1.19
N LEU A 45 4.21 -3.96 1.34
CA LEU A 45 4.08 -2.64 1.98
C LEU A 45 3.15 -1.71 1.21
N LEU A 46 3.26 -1.70 -0.13
CA LEU A 46 2.40 -0.87 -0.97
C LEU A 46 0.94 -1.32 -0.88
N ALA A 47 0.68 -2.62 -0.93
CA ALA A 47 -0.66 -3.17 -0.76
C ALA A 47 -1.20 -2.94 0.66
N ARG A 48 -0.36 -3.05 1.69
CA ARG A 48 -0.76 -2.75 3.08
C ARG A 48 -1.13 -1.28 3.24
N LEU A 49 -0.44 -0.37 2.56
CA LEU A 49 -0.80 1.04 2.58
C LEU A 49 -2.20 1.27 1.99
N SER A 50 -2.52 0.66 0.84
CA SER A 50 -3.88 0.78 0.27
C SER A 50 -4.96 0.13 1.13
N ASP A 51 -4.63 -0.99 1.78
CA ASP A 51 -5.46 -1.68 2.77
C ASP A 51 -5.78 -0.78 3.97
N THR A 52 -4.77 -0.15 4.57
CA THR A 52 -4.97 0.79 5.68
C THR A 52 -5.81 2.01 5.27
N ILE A 53 -5.71 2.48 4.01
CA ILE A 53 -6.62 3.53 3.50
C ILE A 53 -8.05 3.00 3.41
N ALA A 54 -8.24 1.81 2.82
CA ALA A 54 -9.56 1.23 2.59
C ALA A 54 -10.28 0.86 3.90
N ASP A 55 -9.55 0.37 4.89
CA ASP A 55 -10.07 -0.12 6.18
C ASP A 55 -10.27 0.98 7.23
N SER A 56 -9.97 2.24 6.89
CA SER A 56 -10.11 3.33 7.86
C SER A 56 -11.56 3.53 8.30
N LYS A 57 -11.76 3.55 9.62
CA LYS A 57 -13.08 3.69 10.26
C LYS A 57 -13.62 5.11 10.28
N ILE A 58 -12.79 6.10 9.97
CA ILE A 58 -13.19 7.52 9.96
C ILE A 58 -12.93 8.10 8.58
N GLY A 59 -13.99 8.67 8.01
CA GLY A 59 -14.03 9.22 6.68
C GLY A 59 -15.37 8.89 6.04
N GLU A 60 -16.02 9.88 5.45
CA GLU A 60 -17.07 9.60 4.49
C GLU A 60 -16.46 8.72 3.39
N LYS A 61 -17.15 7.67 2.94
CA LYS A 61 -16.57 6.71 1.99
C LYS A 61 -16.10 7.36 0.69
N ASP A 62 -16.70 8.49 0.32
CA ASP A 62 -16.24 9.32 -0.79
C ASP A 62 -14.82 9.89 -0.58
N ILE A 63 -14.45 10.22 0.66
CA ILE A 63 -13.09 10.62 1.02
C ILE A 63 -12.13 9.43 0.84
N LEU A 64 -12.48 8.23 1.33
CA LEU A 64 -11.64 7.05 1.18
C LEU A 64 -11.46 6.65 -0.30
N ILE A 65 -12.54 6.68 -1.09
CA ILE A 65 -12.50 6.43 -2.54
C ILE A 65 -11.59 7.45 -3.24
N ARG A 66 -11.66 8.73 -2.85
CA ARG A 66 -10.77 9.76 -3.40
C ARG A 66 -9.31 9.50 -3.03
N LEU A 67 -9.02 9.22 -1.76
CA LEU A 67 -7.65 9.03 -1.26
C LEU A 67 -7.00 7.78 -1.85
N ILE A 68 -7.71 6.64 -1.89
CA ILE A 68 -7.19 5.41 -2.49
C ILE A 68 -6.99 5.57 -4.00
N GLY A 69 -7.86 6.34 -4.67
CA GLY A 69 -7.71 6.71 -6.08
C GLY A 69 -6.46 7.55 -6.33
N GLN A 70 -6.24 8.60 -5.53
CA GLN A 70 -5.02 9.43 -5.59
C GLN A 70 -3.76 8.60 -5.31
N TYR A 71 -3.81 7.71 -4.31
CA TYR A 71 -2.72 6.77 -4.03
C TYR A 71 -2.44 5.86 -5.24
N ASN A 72 -3.46 5.27 -5.85
CA ASN A 72 -3.32 4.43 -7.04
C ASN A 72 -2.69 5.24 -8.18
N ASP A 73 -3.18 6.44 -8.47
CA ASP A 73 -2.62 7.25 -9.55
C ASP A 73 -1.17 7.65 -9.30
N ARG A 74 -0.81 7.94 -8.04
CA ARG A 74 0.57 8.22 -7.68
C ARG A 74 1.47 7.01 -7.89
N VAL A 75 1.11 5.85 -7.35
CA VAL A 75 1.93 4.66 -7.50
C VAL A 75 1.98 4.20 -8.95
N GLN A 76 0.95 4.41 -9.76
CA GLN A 76 0.94 4.02 -11.17
C GLN A 76 1.66 5.02 -12.09
N LYS A 77 2.23 6.10 -11.54
CA LYS A 77 2.83 7.22 -12.29
C LYS A 77 1.85 7.92 -13.24
N ARG A 78 0.56 7.88 -12.92
CA ARG A 78 -0.48 8.66 -13.63
C ARG A 78 -0.62 10.08 -13.09
N SER A 79 -0.12 10.30 -11.86
CA SER A 79 -0.10 11.60 -11.20
C SER A 79 1.15 11.74 -10.33
N GLU A 80 1.63 12.97 -10.15
CA GLU A 80 2.68 13.31 -9.19
C GLU A 80 2.11 13.75 -7.82
N ILE A 81 0.79 13.90 -7.73
CA ILE A 81 0.11 14.31 -6.50
C ILE A 81 0.30 13.22 -5.44
N ILE A 82 0.77 13.62 -4.27
CA ILE A 82 0.88 12.75 -3.10
C ILE A 82 -0.42 12.91 -2.31
N PRO A 83 -1.15 11.82 -1.99
CA PRO A 83 -2.36 11.92 -1.19
C PRO A 83 -2.02 12.39 0.23
N ASP A 84 -2.86 13.27 0.78
CA ASP A 84 -2.78 13.65 2.18
C ASP A 84 -3.49 12.61 3.03
N LEU A 85 -2.71 11.83 3.79
CA LEU A 85 -3.18 10.73 4.64
C LEU A 85 -2.96 11.04 6.13
N VAL A 86 -2.70 12.29 6.51
CA VAL A 86 -2.38 12.67 7.89
C VAL A 86 -3.50 12.27 8.83
N ASP A 87 -4.75 12.60 8.50
CA ASP A 87 -5.91 12.27 9.35
C ASP A 87 -6.05 10.76 9.55
N LEU A 88 -5.85 9.97 8.49
CA LEU A 88 -5.89 8.51 8.55
C LEU A 88 -4.75 7.94 9.41
N SER A 89 -3.57 8.58 9.37
CA SER A 89 -2.40 8.15 10.14
C SER A 89 -2.61 8.29 11.65
N LEU A 90 -3.35 9.32 12.09
CA LEU A 90 -3.60 9.58 13.51
C LEU A 90 -4.51 8.53 14.17
N LEU A 91 -5.16 7.69 13.35
CA LEU A 91 -6.09 6.65 13.80
C LEU A 91 -5.42 5.28 13.94
N GLN A 92 -4.19 5.13 13.47
CA GLN A 92 -3.51 3.85 13.50
C GLN A 92 -2.94 3.56 14.87
N GLU A 93 -3.34 2.45 15.48
CA GLU A 93 -2.74 1.96 16.73
C GLU A 93 -1.33 1.40 16.48
N ASN A 94 -1.10 0.84 15.29
CA ASN A 94 0.23 0.35 14.89
C ASN A 94 1.08 1.52 14.40
N SER A 95 2.14 1.84 15.14
CA SER A 95 3.06 2.93 14.81
C SER A 95 3.75 2.78 13.46
N ALA A 96 3.96 1.56 12.96
CA ALA A 96 4.54 1.34 11.64
C ALA A 96 3.54 1.61 10.51
N GLU A 97 2.24 1.34 10.73
CA GLU A 97 1.18 1.68 9.76
C GLU A 97 0.90 3.19 9.76
N GLN A 98 0.89 3.82 10.95
CA GLN A 98 0.90 5.27 11.09
C GLN A 98 2.02 5.88 10.25
N GLU A 99 3.24 5.37 10.40
CA GLU A 99 4.41 5.87 9.67
C GLU A 99 4.28 5.67 8.15
N LEU A 100 3.75 4.53 7.70
CA LEU A 100 3.50 4.30 6.27
C LEU A 100 2.56 5.34 5.67
N LEU A 101 1.52 5.74 6.38
CA LEU A 101 0.59 6.77 5.93
C LEU A 101 1.23 8.17 5.95
N GLN A 102 2.01 8.47 6.98
CA GLN A 102 2.74 9.75 7.09
C GLN A 102 3.82 9.92 6.02
N ASP A 103 4.48 8.83 5.63
CA ASP A 103 5.53 8.82 4.61
C ASP A 103 5.19 7.89 3.43
N VAL A 104 3.99 8.10 2.87
CA VAL A 104 3.47 7.34 1.71
C VAL A 104 4.43 7.35 0.51
N ILE A 105 5.25 8.40 0.39
CA ILE A 105 6.18 8.57 -0.71
C ILE A 105 7.40 7.65 -0.60
N LEU A 106 7.78 7.23 0.61
CA LEU A 106 8.96 6.39 0.86
C LEU A 106 8.94 5.06 0.08
N PRO A 107 7.92 4.18 0.20
CA PRO A 107 7.87 2.93 -0.55
C PRO A 107 7.72 3.17 -2.06
N ILE A 108 7.04 4.25 -2.46
CA ILE A 108 6.89 4.60 -3.89
C ILE A 108 8.23 5.02 -4.49
N LYS A 109 8.99 5.88 -3.81
CA LYS A 109 10.36 6.26 -4.23
C LYS A 109 11.29 5.06 -4.24
N TYR A 110 11.17 4.15 -3.28
CA TYR A 110 11.97 2.92 -3.29
C TYR A 110 11.70 2.07 -4.53
N LEU A 111 10.42 1.95 -4.95
CA LEU A 111 10.06 1.26 -6.18
C LEU A 111 10.63 1.96 -7.42
N GLU A 112 10.63 3.30 -7.43
CA GLU A 112 11.01 4.12 -8.58
C GLU A 112 12.52 4.27 -8.76
N GLU A 113 13.26 4.44 -7.66
CA GLU A 113 14.66 4.88 -7.67
C GLU A 113 15.66 3.76 -7.30
N SER A 114 15.20 2.64 -6.72
CA SER A 114 16.11 1.57 -6.30
C SER A 114 16.59 0.72 -7.46
N ASP A 115 17.91 0.55 -7.58
CA ASP A 115 18.56 -0.37 -8.53
C ASP A 115 18.25 -1.86 -8.27
N THR A 116 17.55 -2.17 -7.16
CA THR A 116 17.11 -3.53 -6.82
C THR A 116 16.08 -4.07 -7.81
N PHE A 117 15.28 -3.19 -8.41
CA PHE A 117 14.14 -3.57 -9.25
C PHE A 117 14.44 -3.31 -10.71
N SER A 118 14.30 -4.34 -11.54
CA SER A 118 14.26 -4.16 -12.99
C SER A 118 12.97 -3.45 -13.41
N GLU A 119 12.91 -2.88 -14.61
CA GLU A 119 11.65 -2.34 -15.17
C GLU A 119 10.54 -3.41 -15.24
N SER A 120 10.92 -4.67 -15.47
CA SER A 120 9.98 -5.80 -15.44
C SER A 120 9.40 -6.02 -14.04
N ASP A 121 10.24 -5.96 -13.00
CA ASP A 121 9.78 -6.06 -11.60
C ASP A 121 8.86 -4.89 -11.24
N ARG A 122 9.27 -3.66 -11.59
CA ARG A 122 8.48 -2.44 -11.34
C ARG A 122 7.10 -2.54 -11.97
N ARG A 123 7.03 -2.99 -13.23
CA ARG A 123 5.77 -3.19 -13.94
C ARG A 123 4.91 -4.26 -13.28
N ARG A 124 5.47 -5.42 -12.90
CA ARG A 124 4.71 -6.50 -12.24
C ARG A 124 4.15 -6.08 -10.87
N ILE A 125 4.93 -5.34 -10.09
CA ILE A 125 4.49 -4.79 -8.80
C ILE A 125 3.30 -3.85 -9.03
N ARG A 126 3.39 -2.95 -10.02
CA ARG A 126 2.30 -2.04 -10.41
C ARG A 126 1.05 -2.76 -10.92
N GLU A 127 1.21 -3.75 -11.79
CA GLU A 127 0.11 -4.58 -12.31
C GLU A 127 -0.64 -5.28 -11.16
N CYS A 128 0.10 -5.89 -10.22
CA CYS A 128 -0.50 -6.54 -9.07
C CYS A 128 -1.22 -5.54 -8.15
N LEU A 129 -0.59 -4.40 -7.88
CA LEU A 129 -1.18 -3.36 -7.02
C LEU A 129 -2.44 -2.74 -7.64
N GLU A 130 -2.47 -2.55 -8.97
CA GLU A 130 -3.68 -2.08 -9.68
C GLU A 130 -4.85 -3.04 -9.46
N ILE A 131 -4.62 -4.36 -9.52
CA ILE A 131 -5.65 -5.37 -9.30
C ILE A 131 -6.17 -5.30 -7.86
N ILE A 132 -5.27 -5.22 -6.87
CA ILE A 132 -5.62 -5.13 -5.44
C ILE A 132 -6.46 -3.87 -5.18
N ILE A 133 -5.97 -2.71 -5.59
CA ILE A 133 -6.65 -1.43 -5.35
C ILE A 133 -7.98 -1.35 -6.09
N LYS A 134 -8.07 -1.93 -7.30
CA LYS A 134 -9.35 -2.02 -8.02
C LYS A 134 -10.39 -2.79 -7.23
N GLY A 135 -10.02 -3.93 -6.63
CA GLY A 135 -10.90 -4.69 -5.73
C GLY A 135 -11.36 -3.85 -4.54
N GLN A 136 -10.41 -3.27 -3.80
CA GLN A 136 -10.71 -2.41 -2.65
C GLN A 136 -11.62 -1.22 -3.00
N THR A 137 -11.40 -0.60 -4.17
CA THR A 137 -12.22 0.52 -4.66
C THR A 137 -13.65 0.09 -4.99
N LEU A 138 -13.82 -1.11 -5.57
CA LEU A 138 -15.14 -1.67 -5.85
C LEU A 138 -15.89 -1.95 -4.55
N ASP A 139 -15.21 -2.54 -3.56
CA ASP A 139 -15.78 -2.82 -2.24
C ASP A 139 -16.21 -1.54 -1.52
N LEU A 140 -15.36 -0.51 -1.50
CA LEU A 140 -15.69 0.80 -0.91
C LEU A 140 -16.96 1.44 -1.52
N LYS A 141 -17.12 1.33 -2.84
CA LYS A 141 -18.30 1.85 -3.56
C LYS A 141 -19.55 1.02 -3.26
N ARG A 142 -19.41 -0.30 -3.33
CA ARG A 142 -20.53 -1.25 -3.23
C ARG A 142 -21.10 -1.29 -1.83
N PHE A 143 -20.24 -1.38 -0.83
CA PHE A 143 -20.64 -1.47 0.56
C PHE A 143 -20.79 -0.09 1.18
N SER A 144 -21.03 0.95 0.39
CA SER A 144 -21.06 2.33 0.87
C SER A 144 -22.11 2.60 1.95
N THR A 145 -23.19 1.81 1.96
CA THR A 145 -24.27 1.89 2.95
C THR A 145 -24.21 0.81 4.03
N SER A 146 -23.20 -0.08 4.04
CA SER A 146 -23.08 -1.10 5.09
C SER A 146 -22.72 -0.45 6.43
N SER A 147 -23.40 -0.88 7.48
CA SER A 147 -23.14 -0.54 8.89
C SER A 147 -23.13 -1.81 9.73
N ASP A 148 -22.70 -1.72 10.99
CA ASP A 148 -22.75 -2.85 11.93
C ASP A 148 -24.18 -3.39 12.14
N GLU A 149 -25.21 -2.61 11.75
CA GLU A 149 -26.62 -2.96 11.85
C GLU A 149 -27.21 -3.51 10.53
N ALA A 150 -26.52 -3.34 9.40
CA ALA A 150 -27.00 -3.71 8.06
C ALA A 150 -25.91 -4.40 7.23
N ILE A 151 -25.93 -5.74 7.25
CA ILE A 151 -25.08 -6.58 6.41
C ILE A 151 -25.58 -6.51 4.96
N ILE A 152 -24.71 -6.13 4.03
CA ILE A 152 -24.97 -6.14 2.60
C ILE A 152 -24.28 -7.37 2.01
N ALA A 153 -25.06 -8.28 1.44
CA ALA A 153 -24.53 -9.48 0.78
C ALA A 153 -24.27 -9.24 -0.72
N LEU A 154 -23.49 -10.14 -1.34
CA LEU A 154 -23.46 -10.26 -2.79
C LEU A 154 -24.83 -10.71 -3.31
N SER A 155 -25.22 -10.24 -4.49
CA SER A 155 -26.51 -10.59 -5.07
C SER A 155 -26.50 -12.02 -5.64
N ASN A 156 -25.33 -12.50 -6.11
CA ASN A 156 -25.09 -13.83 -6.67
C ASN A 156 -23.58 -14.13 -6.79
N GLU A 157 -23.21 -15.35 -7.19
CA GLU A 157 -21.80 -15.82 -7.33
C GLU A 157 -21.03 -15.21 -8.52
N ASN A 158 -21.71 -14.60 -9.49
CA ASN A 158 -21.10 -14.09 -10.72
C ASN A 158 -20.73 -12.60 -10.63
N GLU A 159 -20.97 -11.97 -9.48
CA GLU A 159 -20.51 -10.61 -9.16
C GLU A 159 -19.20 -10.62 -8.38
#